data_AF-S2JP45-F1
#
_entry.id   AF-S2JP45-F1
#
_cell.length_a   1.000
_cell.length_b   1.000
_cell.length_c   1.000
_cell.angle_alpha   90.00
_cell.angle_beta   90.00
_cell.angle_gamma   90.00
#
_symmetry.space_group_name_H-M   'P 1'
#
loop_
_entity.id
_entity.type
_entity.pdbx_description
1 polymer ?
#
loop_
_entity_poly.entity_id
_entity_poly.type
_entity_poly.pdbx_seq_one_letter_code
_entity_poly.pdbx_strand_id
1 'polypeptide(L)'
;MRESETKSGANFSVKERSFVGENVLLLFVGDRGYDINALIKGHMRCVGSWKAMKHGHYCPIIITNEHNANQIGLFCYSKTSHPQKLATKKNKQYFRSINGISVCTNPGCVLGTKGEAHKDRNSLSALAIGLASLSIIFFGQSLPSSDPSFSEFKTEKFKTLAKAFSTRSIFGFAPSPTEL
;
A
#
# COMPACT_ATOMS: atom_id res chain seq x y z
N MET A 1 27.38 -25.59 -11.19
CA MET A 1 27.07 -24.16 -11.42
C MET A 1 26.04 -23.70 -10.38
N ARG A 2 26.48 -23.22 -9.22
CA ARG A 2 25.59 -22.82 -8.10
C ARG A 2 26.12 -21.64 -7.26
N GLU A 3 27.17 -20.96 -7.72
CA GLU A 3 27.90 -19.94 -6.92
C GLU A 3 27.88 -18.52 -7.49
N SER A 4 27.37 -18.30 -8.71
CA SER A 4 27.35 -16.97 -9.34
C SER A 4 26.06 -16.18 -9.08
N GLU A 5 24.97 -16.82 -8.65
CA GLU A 5 23.68 -16.16 -8.41
C GLU A 5 23.53 -15.56 -7.01
N THR A 6 24.37 -15.97 -6.04
CA THR A 6 24.30 -15.50 -4.65
C THR A 6 24.93 -14.11 -4.46
N LYS A 7 26.01 -13.79 -5.15
CA LYS A 7 26.71 -12.48 -5.02
C LYS A 7 25.92 -11.31 -5.61
N SER A 8 25.18 -11.54 -6.70
CA SER A 8 24.35 -10.51 -7.36
C SER A 8 23.17 -10.06 -6.48
N GLY A 9 22.49 -11.00 -5.81
CA GLY A 9 21.30 -10.70 -4.98
C GLY A 9 21.60 -10.02 -3.65
N ALA A 10 22.77 -10.25 -3.05
CA ALA A 10 23.17 -9.64 -1.79
C ALA A 10 23.41 -8.13 -1.93
N ASN A 11 24.14 -7.71 -2.97
CA ASN A 11 24.45 -6.31 -3.25
C ASN A 11 23.19 -5.47 -3.55
N PHE A 12 22.16 -6.08 -4.15
CA PHE A 12 20.90 -5.41 -4.42
C PHE A 12 20.10 -5.12 -3.15
N SER A 13 20.00 -6.10 -2.24
CA SER A 13 19.30 -5.93 -0.97
C SER A 13 19.97 -4.88 -0.08
N VAL A 14 21.29 -4.70 -0.21
CA VAL A 14 22.06 -3.65 0.47
C VAL A 14 21.76 -2.27 -0.12
N LYS A 15 21.65 -2.16 -1.45
CA LYS A 15 21.33 -0.89 -2.13
C LYS A 15 19.86 -0.45 -1.95
N GLU A 16 18.92 -1.37 -1.84
CA GLU A 16 17.53 -1.02 -1.48
C GLU A 16 17.46 -0.52 -0.02
N ARG A 17 18.25 -1.12 0.88
CA ARG A 17 18.41 -0.66 2.26
C ARG A 17 19.04 0.72 2.38
N SER A 18 19.89 1.17 1.47
CA SER A 18 20.37 2.57 1.54
C SER A 18 19.26 3.61 1.35
N PHE A 19 18.12 3.23 0.74
CA PHE A 19 16.92 4.09 0.65
C PHE A 19 15.96 3.92 1.84
N VAL A 20 16.12 2.82 2.58
CA VAL A 20 15.25 2.35 3.65
C VAL A 20 16.12 2.39 4.90
N GLY A 21 16.29 3.58 5.48
CA GLY A 21 17.37 3.95 6.43
C GLY A 21 17.74 2.91 7.50
N GLU A 22 18.92 3.06 8.12
CA GLU A 22 19.58 2.03 8.95
C GLU A 22 18.73 1.39 10.06
N ASN A 23 17.61 2.00 10.46
CA ASN A 23 16.70 1.54 11.50
C ASN A 23 15.31 1.11 10.99
N VAL A 24 15.23 0.37 9.88
CA VAL A 24 13.93 -0.19 9.47
C VAL A 24 13.59 -1.41 10.29
N LEU A 25 12.74 -1.19 11.28
CA LEU A 25 12.23 -2.21 12.20
C LEU A 25 11.20 -3.14 11.54
N LEU A 26 10.55 -2.74 10.43
CA LEU A 26 9.50 -3.52 9.78
C LEU A 26 9.27 -3.06 8.33
N LEU A 27 9.19 -4.01 7.39
CA LEU A 27 8.91 -3.73 5.98
C LEU A 27 7.55 -4.29 5.54
N PHE A 28 6.75 -3.45 4.87
CA PHE A 28 5.45 -3.82 4.30
C PHE A 28 5.56 -4.09 2.80
N VAL A 29 5.09 -5.26 2.36
CA VAL A 29 5.18 -5.71 0.97
C VAL A 29 3.82 -6.22 0.48
N GLY A 30 3.37 -5.77 -0.68
CA GLY A 30 2.18 -6.30 -1.36
C GLY A 30 2.42 -7.69 -1.95
N ASP A 31 1.46 -8.60 -1.81
CA ASP A 31 1.55 -10.00 -2.25
C ASP A 31 1.34 -10.20 -3.78
N ARG A 32 0.57 -9.31 -4.41
CA ARG A 32 0.03 -9.44 -5.77
C ARG A 32 0.75 -8.59 -6.82
N GLY A 33 1.85 -7.95 -6.46
CA GLY A 33 2.71 -7.18 -7.37
C GLY A 33 3.39 -8.06 -8.41
N TYR A 34 2.63 -8.61 -9.36
CA TYR A 34 3.15 -9.09 -10.62
C TYR A 34 3.38 -7.84 -11.46
N ASP A 35 4.64 -7.42 -11.58
CA ASP A 35 5.14 -6.30 -12.40
C ASP A 35 4.89 -6.49 -13.92
N ILE A 36 3.82 -7.18 -14.29
CA ILE A 36 3.35 -7.42 -15.65
C ILE A 36 2.90 -6.07 -16.19
N ASN A 37 3.70 -5.53 -17.12
CA ASN A 37 3.56 -4.22 -17.77
C ASN A 37 4.04 -2.99 -16.97
N ALA A 38 4.70 -3.14 -15.82
CA ALA A 38 5.38 -2.01 -15.19
C ALA A 38 6.61 -1.60 -16.03
N LEU A 39 6.52 -0.45 -16.69
CA LEU A 39 7.55 0.07 -17.60
C LEU A 39 8.65 0.82 -16.83
N ILE A 40 9.01 0.35 -15.65
CA ILE A 40 10.15 0.88 -14.89
C ILE A 40 11.41 0.28 -15.49
N LYS A 41 11.97 0.95 -16.51
CA LYS A 41 13.19 0.56 -17.19
C LYS A 41 14.37 0.69 -16.21
N GLY A 42 15.17 -0.36 -16.06
CA GLY A 42 16.38 -0.35 -15.20
C GLY A 42 16.18 -0.77 -13.74
N HIS A 43 14.96 -1.16 -13.35
CA HIS A 43 14.69 -1.70 -12.01
C HIS A 43 14.36 -3.20 -12.09
N MET A 44 14.93 -3.98 -11.17
CA MET A 44 14.67 -5.41 -11.08
C MET A 44 13.25 -5.66 -10.56
N ARG A 45 12.49 -6.46 -11.31
CA ARG A 45 11.12 -6.84 -10.95
C ARG A 45 11.17 -7.91 -9.88
N CYS A 46 10.91 -7.50 -8.65
CA CYS A 46 10.99 -8.34 -7.47
C CYS A 46 9.57 -8.80 -7.12
N VAL A 47 9.11 -9.88 -7.76
CA VAL A 47 7.69 -10.30 -7.70
C VAL A 47 7.43 -11.20 -6.49
N GLY A 48 6.31 -10.96 -5.79
CA GLY A 48 5.73 -11.88 -4.80
C GLY A 48 6.65 -12.26 -3.62
N SER A 49 6.55 -13.52 -3.18
CA SER A 49 7.29 -14.08 -2.04
C SER A 49 8.81 -13.98 -2.15
N TRP A 50 9.35 -13.76 -3.36
CA TRP A 50 10.78 -13.58 -3.58
C TRP A 50 11.34 -12.38 -2.82
N LYS A 51 10.63 -11.25 -2.81
CA LYS A 51 11.08 -10.04 -2.10
C LYS A 51 11.06 -10.25 -0.59
N ALA A 52 10.05 -10.97 -0.10
CA ALA A 52 9.96 -11.36 1.30
C ALA A 52 11.08 -12.33 1.72
N MET A 53 11.39 -13.33 0.90
CA MET A 53 12.49 -14.28 1.19
C MET A 53 13.85 -13.60 1.26
N LYS A 54 14.14 -12.65 0.37
CA LYS A 54 15.44 -11.96 0.34
C LYS A 54 15.64 -11.02 1.52
N HIS A 55 14.61 -10.28 1.88
CA HIS A 55 14.68 -9.29 2.95
C HIS A 55 14.41 -9.88 4.34
N GLY A 56 13.74 -11.03 4.43
CA GLY A 56 13.33 -11.65 5.69
C GLY A 56 14.49 -12.10 6.58
N HIS A 57 15.68 -12.27 6.00
CA HIS A 57 16.91 -12.53 6.76
C HIS A 57 17.46 -11.30 7.50
N TYR A 58 17.00 -10.10 7.15
CA TYR A 58 17.57 -8.83 7.63
C TYR A 58 16.59 -7.94 8.36
N CYS A 59 15.30 -8.02 8.05
CA CYS A 59 14.24 -7.21 8.65
C CYS A 59 12.96 -8.06 8.66
N PRO A 60 12.11 -7.99 9.70
CA PRO A 60 10.80 -8.63 9.65
C PRO A 60 9.96 -8.02 8.54
N ILE A 61 9.22 -8.88 7.83
CA ILE A 61 8.41 -8.48 6.68
C ILE A 61 6.98 -8.90 6.92
N ILE A 62 6.06 -8.00 6.63
CA ILE A 62 4.64 -8.30 6.57
C ILE A 62 4.20 -8.23 5.12
N ILE A 63 3.76 -9.39 4.64
CA ILE A 63 3.13 -9.53 3.33
C ILE A 63 1.65 -9.22 3.51
N THR A 64 1.17 -8.18 2.84
CA THR A 64 -0.25 -7.81 2.83
C THR A 64 -0.86 -8.04 1.46
N ASN A 65 -2.17 -8.22 1.43
CA ASN A 65 -2.92 -8.25 0.20
C ASN A 65 -2.89 -6.88 -0.50
N GLU A 66 -2.41 -6.83 -1.74
CA GLU A 66 -2.36 -5.60 -2.57
C GLU A 66 -3.68 -5.33 -3.32
N HIS A 67 -4.74 -6.08 -3.04
CA HIS A 67 -6.00 -5.95 -3.77
C HIS A 67 -6.52 -4.50 -3.75
N ASN A 68 -6.76 -3.96 -4.95
CA ASN A 68 -7.21 -2.59 -5.22
C ASN A 68 -6.31 -1.46 -4.67
N ALA A 69 -5.08 -1.72 -4.21
CA ALA A 69 -4.22 -0.69 -3.63
C ALA A 69 -3.95 0.49 -4.59
N ASN A 70 -3.83 0.20 -5.89
CA ASN A 70 -3.62 1.21 -6.94
C ASN A 70 -4.91 1.86 -7.49
N GLN A 71 -6.07 1.43 -6.98
CA GLN A 71 -7.39 1.79 -7.45
C GLN A 71 -8.29 2.31 -6.33
N ILE A 72 -7.75 2.59 -5.15
CA ILE A 72 -8.51 3.06 -4.00
C ILE A 72 -8.04 4.42 -3.51
N GLY A 73 -8.99 5.31 -3.24
CA GLY A 73 -8.73 6.59 -2.60
C GLY A 73 -8.57 6.39 -1.09
N LEU A 74 -7.43 6.78 -0.54
CA LEU A 74 -7.11 6.55 0.87
C LEU A 74 -8.05 7.25 1.87
N PHE A 75 -8.63 8.38 1.49
CA PHE A 75 -9.45 9.20 2.39
C PHE A 75 -10.94 8.84 2.36
N CYS A 76 -11.42 8.30 1.25
CA CYS A 76 -12.84 7.98 1.07
C CYS A 76 -13.08 6.49 0.82
N TYR A 77 -12.02 5.68 0.77
CA TYR A 77 -12.04 4.25 0.46
C TYR A 77 -12.81 3.86 -0.80
N SER A 78 -13.05 4.84 -1.68
CA SER A 78 -13.80 4.68 -2.92
C SER A 78 -12.85 4.43 -4.07
N LYS A 79 -13.34 3.81 -5.14
CA LYS A 79 -12.52 3.54 -6.31
C LYS A 79 -12.03 4.85 -6.95
N THR A 80 -10.74 4.87 -7.30
CA THR A 80 -10.14 5.94 -8.10
C THR A 80 -10.18 5.57 -9.58
N SER A 81 -10.27 6.58 -10.43
CA SER A 81 -10.20 6.41 -11.88
C SER A 81 -8.80 6.75 -12.42
N HIS A 82 -8.50 6.23 -13.60
CA HIS A 82 -7.34 6.66 -14.37
C HIS A 82 -7.75 7.82 -15.28
N PRO A 83 -7.12 9.00 -15.15
CA PRO A 83 -7.47 10.12 -15.99
C PRO A 83 -7.12 9.78 -17.44
N GLN A 84 -8.01 10.16 -18.36
CA GLN A 84 -7.81 9.97 -19.79
C GLN A 84 -7.63 11.33 -20.45
N LYS A 85 -6.72 11.41 -21.42
CA LYS A 85 -6.58 12.56 -22.30
C LYS A 85 -7.00 12.20 -23.71
N LEU A 86 -7.65 13.13 -24.38
CA LEU A 86 -7.90 13.01 -25.80
C LEU A 86 -6.54 13.15 -26.53
N ALA A 87 -6.23 12.20 -27.40
CA ALA A 87 -5.03 12.20 -28.22
C ALA A 87 -5.42 12.06 -29.68
N THR A 88 -4.75 12.83 -30.54
CA THR A 88 -4.94 12.75 -31.98
C THR A 88 -3.75 12.05 -32.61
N LYS A 89 -3.99 10.98 -33.38
CA LYS A 89 -2.96 10.31 -34.18
C LYS A 89 -3.53 10.01 -35.55
N LYS A 90 -2.84 10.44 -36.61
CA LYS A 90 -3.28 10.25 -38.01
C LYS A 90 -4.73 10.71 -38.25
N ASN A 91 -5.09 11.91 -37.80
CA ASN A 91 -6.45 12.49 -37.91
C ASN A 91 -7.59 11.68 -37.25
N LYS A 92 -7.28 10.65 -36.45
CA LYS A 92 -8.24 9.97 -35.58
C LYS A 92 -8.03 10.40 -34.14
N GLN A 93 -9.11 10.79 -33.47
CA GLN A 93 -9.12 11.08 -32.04
C GLN A 93 -9.38 9.78 -31.27
N TYR A 94 -8.65 9.58 -30.18
CA TYR A 94 -8.86 8.47 -29.26
C TYR A 94 -8.51 8.89 -27.83
N PHE A 95 -9.13 8.23 -26.85
CA PHE A 95 -8.78 8.43 -25.46
C PHE A 95 -7.55 7.63 -25.08
N ARG A 96 -6.59 8.27 -24.43
CA ARG A 96 -5.39 7.65 -23.89
C ARG A 96 -5.34 7.85 -22.38
N SER A 97 -5.23 6.76 -21.63
CA SER A 97 -4.96 6.83 -20.19
C SER A 97 -3.64 7.54 -19.91
N ILE A 98 -3.66 8.43 -18.93
CA ILE A 98 -2.47 9.09 -18.39
C ILE A 98 -1.87 8.16 -17.35
N ASN A 99 -0.64 7.72 -17.60
CA ASN A 99 0.07 6.82 -16.69
C ASN A 99 0.57 7.59 -15.46
N GLY A 100 0.65 6.88 -14.32
CA GLY A 100 1.24 7.40 -13.08
C GLY A 100 0.31 8.23 -12.20
N ILE A 101 -0.85 8.65 -12.70
CA ILE A 101 -1.81 9.48 -11.93
C ILE A 101 -3.06 8.66 -11.62
N SER A 102 -3.58 8.86 -10.41
CA SER A 102 -4.88 8.37 -9.96
C SER A 102 -5.75 9.57 -9.57
N VAL A 103 -7.06 9.47 -9.82
CA VAL A 103 -8.02 10.53 -9.49
C VAL A 103 -9.15 9.98 -8.65
N CYS A 104 -9.41 10.62 -7.52
CA CYS A 104 -10.60 10.35 -6.74
C CYS A 104 -11.79 11.15 -7.29
N THR A 105 -12.83 10.47 -7.78
CA THR A 105 -14.04 11.11 -8.31
C THR A 105 -15.19 11.16 -7.29
N ASN A 106 -14.96 10.71 -6.06
CA ASN A 106 -16.00 10.76 -5.02
C ASN A 106 -16.18 12.21 -4.56
N PRO A 107 -17.37 12.82 -4.72
CA PRO A 107 -17.62 14.21 -4.33
C PRO A 107 -17.51 14.44 -2.82
N GLY A 108 -17.70 13.40 -2.00
CA GLY A 108 -17.54 13.46 -0.54
C GLY A 108 -16.10 13.25 -0.06
N CYS A 109 -15.13 13.04 -0.97
CA CYS A 109 -13.74 12.86 -0.58
C CYS A 109 -13.08 14.19 -0.20
N VAL A 110 -12.38 14.23 0.93
CA VAL A 110 -11.63 15.41 1.41
C VAL A 110 -10.61 15.93 0.37
N LEU A 111 -10.00 15.02 -0.40
CA LEU A 111 -9.11 15.44 -1.49
C LEU A 111 -9.87 16.10 -2.64
N GLY A 112 -11.08 15.62 -2.94
CA GLY A 112 -11.95 16.20 -3.96
C GLY A 112 -12.40 17.60 -3.59
N THR A 113 -12.85 17.78 -2.34
CA THR A 113 -13.32 19.10 -1.85
C THR A 113 -12.23 20.16 -1.78
N LYS A 114 -10.96 19.75 -1.63
CA LYS A 114 -9.79 20.63 -1.65
C LYS A 114 -9.17 20.85 -3.04
N GLY A 115 -9.71 20.25 -4.10
CA GLY A 115 -9.14 20.31 -5.44
C GLY A 115 -7.86 19.47 -5.62
N GLU A 116 -7.53 18.61 -4.68
CA GLU A 116 -6.34 17.73 -4.68
C GLU A 116 -6.67 16.27 -4.99
N ALA A 117 -7.72 16.01 -5.77
CA ALA A 117 -8.17 14.67 -6.11
C ALA A 117 -7.12 13.85 -6.89
N HIS A 118 -6.14 14.52 -7.50
CA HIS A 118 -5.07 13.93 -8.30
C HIS A 118 -3.86 13.60 -7.43
N LYS A 119 -3.46 12.33 -7.38
CA LYS A 119 -2.26 11.88 -6.66
C LYS A 119 -1.46 10.87 -7.49
N ASP A 120 -0.15 10.79 -7.23
CA ASP A 120 0.71 9.77 -7.80
C ASP A 120 0.22 8.37 -7.39
N ARG A 121 0.02 7.52 -8.39
CA ARG A 121 -0.56 6.19 -8.21
C ARG A 121 0.35 5.27 -7.41
N ASN A 122 1.66 5.37 -7.58
CA ASN A 122 2.61 4.47 -6.92
C ASN A 122 2.72 4.85 -5.45
N SER A 123 2.82 6.14 -5.13
CA SER A 123 2.78 6.64 -3.75
C SER A 123 1.47 6.29 -3.05
N LEU A 124 0.33 6.45 -3.74
CA LEU A 124 -0.98 6.09 -3.20
C LEU A 124 -1.07 4.59 -2.90
N SER A 125 -0.61 3.74 -3.81
CA SER A 125 -0.57 2.29 -3.65
C SER A 125 0.35 1.86 -2.51
N ALA A 126 1.55 2.45 -2.41
CA ALA A 126 2.49 2.17 -1.33
C ALA A 126 1.91 2.53 0.05
N LEU A 127 1.24 3.68 0.15
CA LEU A 127 0.58 4.10 1.39
C LEU A 127 -0.63 3.20 1.72
N ALA A 128 -1.41 2.77 0.72
CA ALA A 128 -2.51 1.83 0.92
C ALA A 128 -2.01 0.48 1.45
N ILE A 129 -0.91 -0.04 0.91
CA ILE A 129 -0.22 -1.26 1.38
C ILE A 129 0.23 -1.08 2.84
N GLY A 130 0.83 0.06 3.17
CA GLY A 130 1.25 0.35 4.55
C GLY A 130 0.08 0.36 5.53
N LEU A 131 -1.01 1.04 5.19
CA LEU A 131 -2.21 1.11 6.03
C LEU A 131 -2.93 -0.24 6.17
N ALA A 132 -3.00 -1.02 5.10
CA ALA A 132 -3.55 -2.37 5.13
C ALA A 132 -2.72 -3.29 6.05
N SER A 133 -1.39 -3.22 5.93
CA SER A 133 -0.48 -4.00 6.78
C SER A 133 -0.58 -3.59 8.25
N LEU A 134 -0.62 -2.29 8.52
CA LEU A 134 -0.75 -1.75 9.88
C LEU A 134 -2.08 -2.17 10.52
N SER A 135 -3.15 -2.21 9.72
CA SER A 135 -4.46 -2.70 10.16
C SER A 135 -4.41 -4.18 10.55
N ILE A 136 -3.67 -5.01 9.81
CA ILE A 136 -3.45 -6.41 10.16
C ILE A 136 -2.72 -6.52 11.51
N ILE A 137 -1.72 -5.68 11.76
CA ILE A 137 -0.98 -5.70 13.04
C ILE A 137 -1.88 -5.31 14.21
N PHE A 138 -2.63 -4.21 14.09
CA PHE A 138 -3.41 -3.69 15.21
C PHE A 138 -4.73 -4.42 15.43
N PHE A 139 -5.38 -4.86 14.36
CA PHE A 139 -6.74 -5.39 14.40
C PHE A 139 -6.82 -6.88 14.01
N GLY A 140 -5.73 -7.48 13.54
CA GLY A 140 -5.75 -8.84 12.98
C GLY A 140 -6.53 -8.95 11.67
N GLN A 141 -6.92 -7.82 11.06
CA GLN A 141 -7.71 -7.77 9.83
C GLN A 141 -7.22 -6.64 8.92
N SER A 142 -7.18 -6.90 7.62
CA SER A 142 -6.86 -5.88 6.63
C SER A 142 -8.02 -4.88 6.48
N LEU A 143 -7.72 -3.72 5.89
CA LEU A 143 -8.75 -2.76 5.52
C LEU A 143 -9.79 -3.44 4.63
N PRO A 144 -11.10 -3.25 4.88
CA PRO A 144 -12.16 -3.92 4.11
C PRO A 144 -12.02 -3.72 2.60
N SER A 145 -11.54 -2.54 2.21
CA SER A 145 -11.37 -2.14 0.82
C SER A 145 -10.20 -2.80 0.09
N SER A 146 -9.27 -3.38 0.86
CA SER A 146 -8.15 -4.20 0.40
C SER A 146 -8.45 -5.70 0.49
N ASP A 147 -9.65 -6.10 0.94
CA ASP A 147 -10.10 -7.50 0.97
C ASP A 147 -10.95 -7.81 -0.28
N PRO A 148 -10.55 -8.76 -1.14
CA PRO A 148 -11.34 -9.18 -2.31
C PRO A 148 -12.65 -9.87 -1.93
N SER A 149 -12.76 -10.34 -0.69
CA SER A 149 -13.94 -10.98 -0.11
C SER A 149 -14.61 -10.07 0.93
N PHE A 150 -14.65 -8.76 0.66
CA PHE A 150 -15.26 -7.77 1.54
C PHE A 150 -16.75 -8.09 1.76
N SER A 151 -17.21 -7.88 2.99
CA SER A 151 -18.61 -8.01 3.36
C SER A 151 -18.98 -6.94 4.38
N GLU A 152 -20.28 -6.67 4.50
CA GLU A 152 -20.81 -5.76 5.52
C GLU A 152 -20.39 -6.21 6.93
N PHE A 153 -20.51 -7.52 7.21
CA PHE A 153 -20.06 -8.11 8.46
C PHE A 153 -18.58 -7.83 8.78
N LYS A 154 -17.68 -8.02 7.81
CA LYS A 154 -16.25 -7.73 7.99
C LYS A 154 -15.99 -6.24 8.21
N THR A 155 -16.76 -5.39 7.53
CA THR A 155 -16.66 -3.93 7.66
C THR A 155 -17.09 -3.47 9.04
N GLU A 156 -18.21 -3.97 9.56
CA GLU A 156 -18.69 -3.64 10.91
C GLU A 156 -17.77 -4.19 12.00
N LYS A 157 -17.23 -5.40 11.81
CA LYS A 157 -16.20 -5.96 12.70
C LYS A 157 -14.96 -5.07 12.74
N PHE A 158 -14.48 -4.61 11.57
CA PHE A 158 -13.35 -3.69 11.47
C PHE A 158 -13.63 -2.36 12.19
N LYS A 159 -14.80 -1.75 11.94
CA LYS A 159 -15.23 -0.51 12.63
C LYS A 159 -15.26 -0.68 14.15
N THR A 160 -15.77 -1.82 14.63
CA THR A 160 -15.82 -2.14 16.05
C THR A 160 -14.42 -2.23 16.66
N LEU A 161 -13.49 -2.92 15.99
CA LEU A 161 -12.10 -3.02 16.42
C LEU A 161 -11.40 -1.67 16.41
N ALA A 162 -11.59 -0.87 15.36
CA ALA A 162 -11.04 0.48 15.27
C ALA A 162 -11.56 1.39 16.40
N LYS A 163 -12.86 1.35 16.69
CA LYS A 163 -13.47 2.11 17.80
C LYS A 163 -12.92 1.66 19.16
N ALA A 164 -12.77 0.35 19.37
CA ALA A 164 -12.18 -0.19 20.60
C ALA A 164 -10.70 0.25 20.76
N PHE A 165 -9.95 0.33 19.67
CA PHE A 165 -8.57 0.82 19.70
C PHE A 165 -8.49 2.31 20.02
N SER A 166 -9.30 3.15 19.37
CA SER A 166 -9.36 4.59 19.65
C SER A 166 -9.78 4.90 21.09
N THR A 167 -10.61 4.06 21.70
CA THR A 167 -11.00 4.24 23.12
C THR A 167 -9.91 3.79 24.08
N ARG A 168 -9.17 2.71 23.78
CA ARG A 168 -7.99 2.31 24.59
C ARG A 168 -6.87 3.34 24.58
N SER A 169 -6.64 4.04 23.46
CA SER A 169 -5.66 5.13 23.41
C SER A 169 -6.06 6.37 24.22
N ILE A 170 -7.34 6.52 24.57
CA ILE A 170 -7.83 7.65 25.39
C ILE A 170 -7.72 7.35 26.89
N PHE A 171 -7.79 6.08 27.30
CA PHE A 171 -7.71 5.68 28.71
C PHE A 171 -6.31 5.21 29.17
N GLY A 172 -5.35 5.07 28.26
CA GLY A 172 -3.99 4.66 28.58
C GLY A 172 -3.04 5.83 28.80
N PHE A 173 -3.16 6.55 29.93
CA PHE A 173 -2.07 7.25 30.66
C PHE A 173 -2.70 8.04 31.82
N ALA A 174 -3.23 7.33 32.82
CA ALA A 174 -3.36 7.88 34.15
C ALA A 174 -2.66 6.89 35.10
N PRO A 175 -1.49 7.20 35.65
CA PRO A 175 -0.99 6.43 36.77
C PRO A 175 -1.95 6.69 37.94
N SER A 176 -2.67 5.66 38.37
CA SER A 176 -3.38 5.71 39.65
C SER A 176 -2.33 5.83 40.76
N PRO A 177 -2.31 6.90 41.56
CA PRO A 177 -1.52 6.89 42.78
C PRO A 177 -2.28 6.10 43.83
N THR A 178 -1.51 5.31 44.58
CA THR A 178 -1.82 4.74 45.91
C THR A 178 -2.77 3.54 45.91
N GLU A 179 -2.27 2.40 46.40
CA GLU A 179 -2.59 1.94 47.76
C GLU A 179 -1.36 1.22 48.34
N LEU A 180 -1.02 1.62 49.57
CA LEU A 180 0.00 1.06 50.46
C LEU A 180 -0.74 0.74 51.76
#